data_AF-A0A842RLM1-F1
#
_entry.id   AF-A0A842RLM1-F1
#
_cell.length_a   1.000
_cell.length_b   1.000
_cell.length_c   1.000
_cell.angle_alpha   90.00
_cell.angle_beta   90.00
_cell.angle_gamma   90.00
#
_symmetry.space_group_name_H-M   'P 1'
#
loop_
_entity.id
_entity.type
_entity.pdbx_description
1 polymer ?
#
loop_
_entity_poly.entity_id
_entity_poly.type
_entity_poly.pdbx_seq_one_letter_code
_entity_poly.pdbx_strand_id
1 'polypeptide(L)' 'MVAYEHVQMLKRIFKHLGISEDRIQQYFCAAAEVENFVNSMNDITKKIHALPPLPKKKINPK' A
#
# COMPACT_ATOMS: atom_id res chain seq x y z
N MET A 1 -0.60 -17.46 6.12
CA MET A 1 -1.78 -17.03 5.30
C MET A 1 -1.20 -16.27 4.13
N VAL A 2 -1.28 -16.84 2.92
CA VAL A 2 -0.44 -16.46 1.76
C VAL A 2 -0.46 -14.95 1.44
N ALA A 3 -1.62 -14.30 1.57
CA ALA A 3 -1.76 -12.86 1.28
C ALA A 3 -0.91 -11.97 2.20
N TYR A 4 -0.83 -12.27 3.49
CA TYR A 4 -0.02 -11.49 4.43
C TYR A 4 1.47 -11.59 4.10
N GLU A 5 1.94 -12.80 3.79
CA GLU A 5 3.33 -13.05 3.41
C GLU A 5 3.70 -12.29 2.13
N HIS A 6 2.81 -12.27 1.13
CA HIS A 6 3.00 -11.48 -0.09
C HIS A 6 3.04 -9.98 0.19
N VAL A 7 2.20 -9.46 1.09
CA VAL A 7 2.24 -8.05 1.51
C VAL A 7 3.57 -7.71 2.17
N GLN A 8 4.07 -8.57 3.06
CA GLN A 8 5.37 -8.37 3.70
C GLN A 8 6.53 -8.39 2.69
N MET A 9 6.48 -9.30 1.71
CA MET A 9 7.46 -9.33 0.63
C MET A 9 7.43 -8.06 -0.21
N LEU A 10 6.23 -7.58 -0.59
CA LEU A 10 6.08 -6.37 -1.40
C LEU A 10 6.61 -5.13 -0.67
N LYS A 11 6.37 -5.02 0.65
CA LYS A 11 6.94 -3.95 1.48
C LYS A 11 8.46 -3.94 1.43
N ARG A 12 9.09 -5.11 1.56
CA ARG A 12 10.55 -5.25 1.42
C ARG A 12 11.06 -4.84 0.04
N ILE A 13 10.34 -5.19 -1.03
CA ILE A 13 10.68 -4.78 -2.40
C ILE A 13 10.61 -3.25 -2.52
N PHE A 14 9.54 -2.62 -2.04
CA PHE A 14 9.38 -1.17 -2.10
C PHE A 14 10.50 -0.46 -1.36
N LYS A 15 10.82 -0.92 -0.14
CA LYS A 15 11.95 -0.42 0.63
C LYS A 15 13.26 -0.51 -0.16
N HIS A 16 13.52 -1.64 -0.81
CA HIS A 16 14.71 -1.84 -1.65
C HIS A 16 14.76 -0.89 -2.85
N LEU A 17 13.60 -0.56 -3.44
CA LEU A 17 13.46 0.40 -4.53
C LEU A 17 13.49 1.87 -4.08
N GLY A 18 13.65 2.14 -2.78
CA GLY A 18 13.60 3.50 -2.23
C GLY A 18 12.20 4.10 -2.20
N ILE A 19 11.16 3.27 -2.24
CA ILE A 19 9.75 3.66 -2.14
C ILE A 19 9.27 3.36 -0.71
N SER A 20 8.53 4.30 -0.11
CA SER A 20 7.98 4.07 1.24
C SER A 20 7.07 2.83 1.28
N GLU A 21 7.27 1.98 2.28
CA GLU A 21 6.47 0.80 2.59
C GLU A 21 5.03 1.18 2.98
N ASP A 22 4.80 2.42 3.43
CA ASP A 22 3.50 2.96 3.84
C ASP A 22 2.51 3.08 2.67
N ARG A 23 3.00 2.96 1.43
CA ARG A 23 2.16 2.85 0.23
C ARG A 23 1.42 1.53 0.12
N ILE A 24 1.84 0.51 0.87
CA ILE A 24 1.23 -0.81 0.83
C ILE A 24 0.44 -0.99 2.13
N GLN A 25 -0.88 -1.01 1.98
CA GLN A 25 -1.83 -1.23 3.08
C GLN A 25 -2.65 -2.49 2.78
N GLN A 26 -3.00 -3.22 3.84
CA GLN A 26 -3.89 -4.36 3.77
C GLN A 26 -5.03 -4.11 4.75
N TYR A 27 -6.26 -4.14 4.24
CA TYR A 27 -7.48 -4.01 5.03
C TYR A 27 -8.26 -5.32 4.91
N PHE A 28 -8.83 -5.76 6.02
CA PHE A 28 -9.77 -6.89 6.02
C PHE A 28 -11.17 -6.32 6.07
N CYS A 29 -12.01 -6.74 5.13
CA CYS A 29 -13.39 -6.27 5.07
C CYS A 29 -14.29 -7.47 4.81
N ALA A 30 -15.23 -7.74 5.71
CA ALA A 30 -16.26 -8.72 5.45
C ALA A 30 -17.33 -8.13 4.52
N ALA A 31 -18.04 -9.00 3.78
CA ALA A 31 -19.06 -8.56 2.82
C ALA A 31 -20.21 -7.75 3.46
N ALA A 32 -20.46 -7.95 4.75
CA ALA A 32 -21.50 -7.24 5.50
C ALA A 32 -21.03 -5.88 6.07
N GLU A 33 -19.73 -5.56 6.01
CA GLU A 33 -19.16 -4.41 6.70
C GLU A 33 -18.88 -3.24 5.75
N VAL A 34 -19.95 -2.69 5.17
CA VAL A 34 -19.86 -1.55 4.22
C VAL A 34 -19.17 -0.33 4.85
N GLU A 35 -19.43 -0.05 6.13
CA GLU A 35 -18.78 1.07 6.83
C GLU A 35 -17.27 0.88 6.97
N ASN A 36 -16.82 -0.34 7.27
CA ASN A 36 -15.38 -0.65 7.35
C ASN A 36 -14.70 -0.47 5.99
N PHE A 37 -15.40 -0.82 4.89
CA PHE A 37 -14.91 -0.57 3.55
C PHE A 37 -14.74 0.93 3.28
N VAL A 38 -15.78 1.73 3.53
CA VAL A 38 -15.75 3.19 3.31
C VAL A 38 -14.67 3.84 4.17
N ASN A 39 -14.54 3.44 5.43
CA ASN A 39 -13.50 3.93 6.34
C ASN A 39 -12.09 3.57 5.85
N SER A 40 -11.89 2.34 5.38
CA SER A 40 -10.62 1.88 4.80
C SER A 40 -10.25 2.68 3.55
N MET A 41 -11.22 2.96 2.68
CA MET A 41 -11.04 3.80 1.48
C MET A 41 -10.67 5.25 1.83
N ASN A 42 -11.31 5.82 2.85
CA ASN A 42 -10.99 7.16 3.32
C ASN A 42 -9.58 7.24 3.95
N ASP A 43 -9.20 6.22 4.73
CA ASP A 43 -7.88 6.14 5.35
C ASP A 43 -6.76 6.01 4.31
N ILE A 44 -6.86 5.07 3.36
CA ILE A 44 -5.84 4.88 2.33
C ILE A 44 -5.71 6.12 1.44
N THR A 45 -6.82 6.77 1.11
CA THR A 45 -6.83 8.01 0.31
C THR A 45 -6.03 9.10 1.02
N LYS A 46 -6.30 9.35 2.31
CA LYS A 46 -5.55 10.33 3.11
C LYS A 46 -4.05 10.01 3.16
N LYS A 47 -3.69 8.74 3.38
CA LYS A 47 -2.29 8.29 3.43
C LYS A 47 -1.58 8.50 2.09
N ILE A 48 -2.22 8.13 0.97
CA ILE A 48 -1.64 8.31 -0.36
C ILE A 48 -1.37 9.80 -0.65
N HIS A 49 -2.32 10.68 -0.31
CA HIS A 49 -2.16 12.13 -0.51
C HIS A 49 -1.11 12.77 0.38
N ALA A 50 -0.85 12.22 1.57
CA ALA A 50 0.20 12.69 2.47
C ALA A 50 1.61 12.27 2.02
N LEU A 51 1.73 11.22 1.20
CA LEU A 51 3.01 10.73 0.73
C LEU A 51 3.54 11.59 -0.44
N PRO A 52 4.87 11.79 -0.55
CA PRO A 52 5.46 12.51 -1.67
C PRO A 52 5.07 11.85 -3.01
N PRO A 53 5.13 12.52 -4.16
CA PRO A 53 4.91 11.84 -5.43
C PRO A 53 5.94 10.73 -5.67
N LEU A 54 5.56 9.68 -6.41
CA LEU A 54 6.53 8.65 -6.81
C LEU A 54 7.64 9.26 -7.69
N PRO A 55 8.87 8.72 -7.64
CA PRO A 55 9.95 9.18 -8.49
C PRO A 55 9.54 9.07 -9.96
N LYS A 56 9.68 10.17 -10.73
CA LYS A 56 9.33 10.20 -12.17
C LYS A 56 10.32 9.42 -13.03
N LYS A 57 11.48 9.04 -12.49
CA LYS A 57 12.43 8.17 -13.19
C LYS A 57 11.84 6.76 -13.26
N LYS A 58 11.83 6.17 -14.46
CA LYS A 58 11.63 4.73 -14.61
C LYS A 58 12.54 4.04 -13.60
N ILE A 59 12.01 3.10 -12.83
CA ILE A 59 12.80 2.18 -12.01
C ILE A 59 13.77 1.55 -13.02
N ASN A 60 14.99 2.07 -13.07
CA ASN A 60 15.81 1.90 -14.25
C ASN A 60 16.37 0.47 -14.21
N PRO A 61 16.16 -0.33 -15.27
CA PRO A 61 16.85 -1.58 -15.44
C PRO A 61 18.29 -1.20 -15.82
N LYS A 62 19.20 -1.22 -14.84
CA LYS A 62 20.61 -1.38 -15.16
C LYS A 62 20.93 -2.86 -15.09
#